data_AF-A0ABD7MRT3-F1
#
_entry.id   AF-A0ABD7MRT3-F1
#
_cell.length_a   1.000
_cell.length_b   1.000
_cell.length_c   1.000
_cell.angle_alpha   90.00
_cell.angle_beta   90.00
_cell.angle_gamma   90.00
#
_symmetry.space_group_name_H-M   'P 1'
#
loop_
_entity.id
_entity.type
_entity.pdbx_description
1 polymer ?
#
loop_
_entity_poly.entity_id
_entity_poly.type
_entity_poly.pdbx_seq_one_letter_code
_entity_poly.pdbx_strand_id
1 'polypeptide(L)'
;MLYPLFITISSAVLTITAAISATKAKPQHPLVGEKSAKASAWFGGASLLYLGAVILILLEMKWLAVTAGLIGLIAAATGFALSSFRK
;
A
#
# COMPACT_ATOMS: atom_id res chain seq x y z
N MET A 1 6.49 -20.53 2.46
CA MET A 1 5.21 -19.88 2.10
C MET A 1 4.77 -18.84 3.12
N LEU A 2 4.94 -19.09 4.43
CA LEU A 2 4.54 -18.17 5.49
C LEU A 2 5.23 -16.79 5.43
N TYR A 3 6.53 -16.75 5.17
CA TYR A 3 7.28 -15.47 5.12
C TYR A 3 6.74 -14.45 4.09
N PRO A 4 6.63 -14.79 2.77
CA PRO A 4 6.06 -13.84 1.80
C PRO A 4 4.60 -13.50 2.10
N LEU A 5 3.83 -14.44 2.67
CA LEU A 5 2.45 -14.19 3.07
C LEU A 5 2.37 -13.13 4.19
N PHE A 6 3.15 -13.29 5.27
CA PHE A 6 3.17 -12.34 6.39
C PHE A 6 3.60 -10.95 5.94
N ILE A 7 4.66 -10.85 5.13
CA ILE A 7 5.11 -9.55 4.60
C ILE A 7 4.02 -8.89 3.77
N THR A 8 3.35 -9.64 2.90
CA THR A 8 2.31 -9.08 2.02
C THR A 8 1.11 -8.60 2.83
N ILE A 9 0.71 -9.34 3.87
CA ILE A 9 -0.35 -8.93 4.81
C ILE A 9 0.07 -7.67 5.57
N SER A 10 1.29 -7.62 6.12
CA SER A 10 1.80 -6.45 6.82
C SER A 10 1.84 -5.22 5.93
N SER A 11 2.25 -5.37 4.66
CA SER A 11 2.22 -4.29 3.66
C SER A 11 0.80 -3.82 3.39
N ALA A 12 -0.18 -4.73 3.25
CA ALA A 12 -1.59 -4.36 3.08
C ALA A 12 -2.10 -3.53 4.27
N VAL A 13 -1.83 -3.97 5.49
CA VAL A 13 -2.23 -3.23 6.71
C VAL A 13 -1.58 -1.85 6.74
N LEU A 14 -0.28 -1.78 6.47
CA LEU A 14 0.48 -0.53 6.45
C LEU A 14 -0.07 0.46 5.42
N THR A 15 -0.44 0.01 4.22
CA THR A 15 -1.01 0.88 3.19
C THR A 15 -2.45 1.27 3.49
N ILE A 16 -3.24 0.42 4.17
CA ILE A 16 -4.61 0.77 4.61
C ILE A 16 -4.54 1.89 5.65
N THR A 17 -3.67 1.74 6.65
CA THR A 17 -3.51 2.76 7.71
C THR A 17 -2.96 4.07 7.14
N ALA A 18 -2.06 4.00 6.15
CA ALA A 18 -1.59 5.18 5.42
C ALA A 18 -2.72 5.86 4.63
N ALA A 19 -3.55 5.10 3.91
CA ALA A 19 -4.68 5.64 3.16
C ALA A 19 -5.65 6.40 4.08
N ILE A 20 -6.03 5.80 5.21
CA ILE A 20 -6.91 6.44 6.19
C ILE A 20 -6.25 7.71 6.75
N SER A 21 -4.98 7.64 7.13
CA SER A 21 -4.26 8.80 7.66
C SER A 21 -4.14 9.96 6.66
N ALA A 22 -4.01 9.67 5.36
CA ALA A 22 -3.93 10.68 4.30
C ALA A 22 -5.21 11.50 4.11
N THR A 23 -6.35 11.03 4.63
CA THR A 23 -7.62 11.77 4.63
C THR A 23 -7.79 12.70 5.84
N LYS A 24 -7.02 12.47 6.91
CA LYS A 24 -7.14 13.23 8.17
C LYS A 24 -6.56 14.63 8.01
N ALA A 25 -7.13 15.59 8.75
CA ALA A 25 -6.64 16.97 8.78
C ALA A 25 -5.21 17.09 9.33
N LYS A 26 -4.85 16.24 10.29
CA LYS A 26 -3.49 16.08 10.82
C LYS A 26 -3.08 14.61 10.68
N PRO A 27 -2.34 14.25 9.62
CA PRO A 27 -1.81 12.90 9.45
C PRO A 27 -0.87 12.54 10.61
N GLN A 28 -0.90 11.28 11.04
CA GLN A 28 -0.01 10.76 12.09
C GLN A 28 0.82 9.56 11.60
N HIS A 29 0.54 9.08 10.39
CA HIS A 29 1.22 7.92 9.83
C HIS A 29 2.57 8.33 9.23
N PRO A 30 3.66 7.59 9.48
CA PRO A 30 5.01 7.97 9.03
C PRO A 30 5.16 8.03 7.50
N LEU A 31 4.30 7.32 6.77
CA LEU A 31 4.25 7.35 5.30
C LEU A 31 3.42 8.53 4.73
N VAL A 32 2.88 9.41 5.56
CA VAL A 32 1.97 10.49 5.14
C VAL A 32 2.43 11.79 5.78
N GLY A 33 3.09 12.65 4.98
CA GLY A 33 3.48 13.99 5.44
C GLY A 33 2.28 14.91 5.63
N GLU A 34 1.50 15.11 4.57
CA GLU A 34 0.35 16.02 4.55
C GLU A 34 -0.94 15.35 4.08
N LYS A 35 -2.08 16.00 4.40
CA LYS A 35 -3.39 15.58 3.90
C LYS A 35 -3.42 15.65 2.38
N SER A 36 -3.65 14.51 1.73
CA SER A 36 -3.71 14.43 0.27
C SER A 36 -4.69 13.34 -0.15
N ALA A 37 -5.82 13.75 -0.76
CA ALA A 37 -6.83 12.82 -1.28
C ALA A 37 -6.26 11.93 -2.40
N LYS A 38 -5.33 12.48 -3.21
CA LYS A 38 -4.62 11.70 -4.23
C LYS A 38 -3.73 10.64 -3.59
N ALA A 39 -2.96 11.00 -2.56
CA ALA A 39 -2.14 10.03 -1.83
C ALA A 39 -2.99 8.91 -1.19
N SER A 40 -4.15 9.26 -0.61
CA SER A 40 -5.10 8.27 -0.08
C SER A 40 -5.55 7.26 -1.14
N ALA A 41 -5.85 7.70 -2.36
CA ALA A 41 -6.25 6.81 -3.45
C ALA A 41 -5.11 5.85 -3.85
N TRP A 42 -3.88 6.35 -3.91
CA TRP A 42 -2.70 5.54 -4.21
C TRP A 42 -2.40 4.50 -3.13
N PHE A 43 -2.47 4.87 -1.84
CA PHE A 43 -2.34 3.92 -0.74
C PHE A 43 -3.49 2.90 -0.68
N GLY A 44 -4.72 3.33 -1.00
CA GLY A 44 -5.87 2.44 -1.15
C GLY A 44 -5.67 1.41 -2.28
N GLY A 45 -5.19 1.86 -3.44
CA GLY A 45 -4.86 0.98 -4.56
C GLY A 45 -3.73 -0.02 -4.23
N ALA A 46 -2.67 0.45 -3.56
CA ALA A 46 -1.60 -0.41 -3.06
C ALA A 46 -2.13 -1.50 -2.11
N SER A 47 -3.07 -1.13 -1.23
CA SER A 47 -3.70 -2.06 -0.29
C SER A 47 -4.47 -3.17 -0.99
N LEU A 48 -5.26 -2.82 -2.01
CA LEU A 48 -5.99 -3.80 -2.81
C LEU A 48 -5.05 -4.74 -3.57
N LEU A 49 -3.93 -4.21 -4.08
CA LEU A 49 -2.91 -5.03 -4.76
C LEU A 49 -2.21 -5.98 -3.79
N TYR A 50 -1.89 -5.55 -2.57
CA TYR A 50 -1.33 -6.45 -1.55
C TYR A 50 -2.33 -7.50 -1.09
N LEU A 51 -3.61 -7.15 -0.87
CA LEU A 51 -4.65 -8.14 -0.57
C LEU A 51 -4.85 -9.13 -1.72
N GLY A 52 -4.84 -8.65 -2.97
CA GLY A 52 -4.87 -9.49 -4.16
C GLY A 52 -3.65 -10.41 -4.24
N ALA A 53 -2.46 -9.90 -3.92
CA ALA A 53 -1.23 -10.71 -3.86
C ALA A 53 -1.31 -11.79 -2.78
N VAL A 54 -1.93 -11.53 -1.63
CA VAL A 54 -2.19 -12.56 -0.60
C VAL A 54 -3.03 -13.71 -1.17
N ILE A 55 -4.13 -13.39 -1.88
CA ILE A 55 -4.98 -14.40 -2.53
C ILE A 55 -4.17 -15.20 -3.57
N LEU A 56 -3.39 -14.52 -4.40
CA LEU A 56 -2.55 -15.16 -5.42
C LEU A 56 -1.46 -16.06 -4.81
N ILE A 57 -0.90 -15.71 -3.65
CA ILE A 57 0.03 -16.57 -2.91
C ILE A 57 -0.66 -17.83 -2.43
N LEU A 58 -1.89 -17.72 -1.90
CA LEU A 58 -2.67 -18.87 -1.42
C LEU A 58 -3.07 -19.82 -2.56
N LEU A 59 -3.25 -19.29 -3.77
CA LEU A 59 -3.52 -20.07 -5.00
C LEU A 59 -2.24 -20.60 -5.67
N GLU A 60 -1.08 -20.43 -5.04
CA GLU A 60 0.25 -20.79 -5.58
C GLU A 60 0.62 -20.11 -6.92
N MET A 61 -0.06 -19.03 -7.29
CA MET A 61 0.19 -18.24 -8.51
C MET A 61 1.34 -17.24 -8.29
N LYS A 62 2.53 -17.77 -8.00
CA LYS A 62 3.70 -17.02 -7.50
C LYS A 62 4.07 -15.82 -8.38
N TRP A 63 4.11 -15.98 -9.70
CA TRP A 63 4.48 -14.91 -10.63
C TRP A 63 3.50 -13.74 -10.60
N LEU A 64 2.20 -14.01 -10.58
CA LEU A 64 1.19 -12.96 -10.51
C LEU A 64 1.21 -12.24 -9.15
N ALA A 65 1.43 -12.98 -8.06
CA ALA A 65 1.58 -12.40 -6.73
C ALA A 65 2.76 -11.43 -6.64
N VAL A 66 3.90 -11.79 -7.22
CA VAL A 66 5.09 -10.91 -7.29
C VAL A 66 4.77 -9.65 -8.08
N THR A 67 4.16 -9.77 -9.26
CA THR A 67 3.79 -8.62 -10.08
C THR A 67 2.81 -7.71 -9.36
N ALA A 68 1.78 -8.27 -8.72
CA ALA A 68 0.83 -7.50 -7.92
C ALA A 68 1.51 -6.78 -6.75
N GLY A 69 2.43 -7.44 -6.05
CA GLY A 69 3.22 -6.85 -4.97
C GLY A 69 4.13 -5.71 -5.43
N LEU A 70 4.76 -5.84 -6.61
CA LEU A 70 5.61 -4.80 -7.20
C LEU A 70 4.78 -3.58 -7.64
N ILE A 71 3.64 -3.79 -8.29
CA ILE A 71 2.72 -2.69 -8.63
C ILE A 71 2.21 -2.01 -7.35
N GLY A 72 1.90 -2.81 -6.31
CA GLY A 72 1.50 -2.29 -4.99
C GLY A 72 2.59 -1.42 -4.36
N LEU A 73 3.86 -1.82 -4.48
CA LEU A 73 5.00 -1.05 -3.98
C LEU A 73 5.14 0.29 -4.73
N ILE A 74 5.03 0.28 -6.06
CA ILE A 74 5.07 1.50 -6.87
C ILE A 74 3.92 2.44 -6.49
N ALA A 75 2.72 1.89 -6.30
CA ALA A 75 1.56 2.65 -5.86
C ALA A 75 1.78 3.28 -4.47
N ALA A 76 2.32 2.53 -3.51
CA ALA A 76 2.64 3.04 -2.18
C ALA A 76 3.72 4.13 -2.22
N ALA A 77 4.77 3.95 -3.01
CA ALA A 77 5.82 4.96 -3.21
C ALA A 77 5.27 6.24 -3.85
N THR A 78 4.34 6.11 -4.80
CA THR A 78 3.66 7.24 -5.43
C THR A 78 2.77 7.98 -4.42
N GLY A 79 2.04 7.26 -3.58
CA GLY A 79 1.25 7.83 -2.48
C GLY A 79 2.13 8.57 -1.47
N PHE A 80 3.28 8.01 -1.11
CA PHE A 80 4.27 8.65 -0.25
C PHE A 80 4.81 9.94 -0.87
N ALA A 81 5.20 9.90 -2.14
CA ALA A 81 5.69 11.09 -2.84
C ALA A 81 4.64 12.21 -2.90
N LEU A 82 3.38 11.87 -3.18
CA LEU A 82 2.26 12.81 -3.25
C LEU A 82 1.80 13.39 -1.91
N SER A 83 2.15 12.74 -0.79
CA SER A 83 1.86 13.23 0.55
C SER A 83 3.05 13.93 1.20
N SER A 84 4.28 13.70 0.72
CA SER A 84 5.51 14.26 1.30
C SER A 84 6.06 15.44 0.50
N PHE A 85 5.89 15.45 -0.82
CA PHE A 85 6.35 16.53 -1.68
C PHE A 85 5.17 17.38 -2.13
N ARG A 86 4.71 18.27 -1.26
CA ARG A 86 3.90 19.41 -1.69
C ARG A 86 4.74 20.69 -1.57
N LYS A 87 4.90 21.35 -2.72
CA LYS A 87 5.43 22.72 -2.86
C LYS A 87 4.52 23.74 -2.18
#